data_AF-A0A8D0XR18-F1
#
_entry.id   AF-A0A8D0XR18-F1
#
_cell.length_a   1.000
_cell.length_b   1.000
_cell.length_c   1.000
_cell.angle_alpha   90.00
_cell.angle_beta   90.00
_cell.angle_gamma   90.00
#
_symmetry.space_group_name_H-M   'P 1'
#
loop_
_entity.id
_entity.type
_entity.pdbx_description
1 polymer ?
#
loop_
_entity_poly.entity_id
_entity_poly.type
_entity_poly.pdbx_seq_one_letter_code
_entity_poly.pdbx_strand_id
1 'polypeptide(L)'
;MPTDYIRNGVLYVTENYLCFESSKSGSSKRNKVIRLLDITDIQKYKVLSVLPGSGMGIAVSTPSTQKPLVFGAMVHRDEAFETIFSQYLKITAAAASGSDS
;
A
#
# COMPACT_ATOMS: atom_id res chain seq x y z
N MET A 1 -16.24 13.16 -13.66
CA MET A 1 -15.18 14.15 -13.32
C MET A 1 -13.92 13.39 -12.90
N PRO A 2 -12.70 13.88 -13.22
CA PRO A 2 -11.43 13.17 -13.03
C PRO A 2 -10.90 13.17 -11.59
N THR A 3 -11.78 13.16 -10.59
CA THR A 3 -11.43 13.09 -9.16
C THR A 3 -11.83 11.76 -8.53
N ASP A 4 -12.35 10.83 -9.34
CA ASP A 4 -12.85 9.53 -8.88
C ASP A 4 -11.78 8.45 -8.62
N TYR A 5 -10.50 8.79 -8.73
CA TYR A 5 -9.39 7.88 -8.42
C TYR A 5 -8.73 8.19 -7.08
N ILE A 6 -8.92 9.39 -6.53
CA ILE A 6 -8.34 9.78 -5.24
C ILE A 6 -9.35 9.44 -4.15
N ARG A 7 -8.97 8.55 -3.25
CA ARG A 7 -9.81 8.03 -2.17
C ARG A 7 -9.11 8.25 -0.85
N ASN A 8 -9.83 8.85 0.10
CA ASN A 8 -9.34 8.98 1.46
C ASN A 8 -9.69 7.73 2.24
N GLY A 9 -8.78 7.30 3.09
CA GLY A 9 -8.87 6.06 3.82
C GLY A 9 -7.74 5.91 4.83
N VAL A 10 -7.78 4.80 5.55
CA VAL A 10 -6.75 4.39 6.48
C VAL A 10 -6.04 3.18 5.90
N LEU A 11 -4.71 3.21 5.93
CA LEU A 11 -3.85 2.11 5.52
C LEU A 11 -3.41 1.36 6.78
N TYR A 12 -3.78 0.09 6.87
CA TYR A 12 -3.43 -0.82 7.94
C TYR A 12 -2.38 -1.80 7.45
N VAL A 13 -1.35 -2.00 8.27
CA VAL A 13 -0.31 -3.00 8.05
C VAL A 13 -0.52 -4.08 9.10
N THR A 14 -0.68 -5.32 8.64
CA THR A 14 -0.72 -6.51 9.49
C THR A 14 0.52 -7.35 9.22
N GLU A 15 0.66 -8.50 9.89
CA GLU A 15 1.79 -9.40 9.70
C GLU A 15 1.88 -9.97 8.28
N ASN A 16 0.73 -10.18 7.61
CA ASN A 16 0.65 -10.87 6.33
C ASN A 16 -0.02 -10.04 5.22
N TYR A 17 -0.74 -8.98 5.59
CA TYR A 17 -1.58 -8.21 4.68
C TYR A 17 -1.41 -6.70 4.87
N LEU A 18 -1.47 -5.97 3.76
CA LEU A 18 -1.65 -4.53 3.68
C LEU A 18 -3.12 -4.25 3.31
N CYS A 19 -3.85 -3.62 4.22
CA CYS A 19 -5.29 -3.38 4.09
C CYS A 19 -5.57 -1.89 3.99
N PHE A 20 -6.27 -1.46 2.95
CA PHE A 20 -6.79 -0.11 2.84
C PHE A 20 -8.29 -0.11 3.10
N GLU A 21 -8.71 0.66 4.09
CA GLU A 21 -10.10 0.92 4.41
C GLU A 21 -10.48 2.32 3.95
N SER A 22 -11.50 2.44 3.10
CA SER A 22 -11.95 3.76 2.65
C SER A 22 -12.84 4.42 3.70
N SER A 23 -12.59 5.71 4.00
CA SER A 23 -13.36 6.46 5.00
C SER A 23 -14.79 6.82 4.56
N LYS A 24 -15.16 6.56 3.29
CA LYS A 24 -16.52 6.82 2.79
C LYS A 24 -17.45 5.67 3.20
N SER A 25 -18.22 5.93 4.26
CA SER A 25 -19.18 5.07 4.99
C SER A 25 -20.25 4.29 4.17
N GLY A 26 -20.23 4.28 2.83
CA GLY A 26 -21.30 3.68 2.02
C GLY A 26 -20.90 2.48 1.16
N SER A 27 -19.63 2.04 1.15
CA SER A 27 -19.21 0.98 0.21
C SER A 27 -17.97 0.21 0.67
N SER A 28 -18.16 -0.81 1.50
CA SER A 28 -17.12 -1.82 1.82
C SER A 28 -16.53 -2.50 0.57
N LYS A 29 -17.20 -2.41 -0.59
CA LYS A 29 -16.69 -2.82 -1.92
C LYS A 29 -15.44 -2.04 -2.37
N ARG A 30 -15.01 -1.02 -1.63
CA ARG A 30 -13.84 -0.19 -1.97
C ARG A 30 -12.62 -0.47 -1.09
N ASN A 31 -12.74 -1.34 -0.10
CA ASN A 31 -11.61 -1.80 0.68
C ASN A 31 -10.66 -2.64 -0.20
N LYS A 32 -9.36 -2.51 0.04
CA LYS A 32 -8.34 -3.29 -0.67
C LYS A 32 -7.54 -4.07 0.34
N VAL A 33 -7.39 -5.37 0.11
CA VAL A 33 -6.55 -6.25 0.91
C VAL A 33 -5.50 -6.81 -0.04
N ILE A 34 -4.24 -6.58 0.29
CA ILE A 34 -3.09 -6.99 -0.51
C ILE A 34 -2.24 -7.89 0.38
N ARG A 35 -1.93 -9.10 -0.07
CA ARG A 35 -0.98 -9.96 0.65
C ARG A 35 0.41 -9.37 0.49
N LEU A 36 1.15 -9.25 1.59
CA LEU A 36 2.54 -8.78 1.56
C LEU A 36 3.41 -9.69 0.68
N LEU A 37 3.13 -11.00 0.67
CA LEU A 37 3.80 -11.97 -0.21
C LEU A 37 3.53 -11.78 -1.71
N ASP A 38 2.39 -11.16 -2.08
CA ASP A 38 2.07 -10.87 -3.48
C ASP A 38 2.68 -9.54 -3.92
N ILE A 39 3.34 -8.79 -3.04
CA ILE A 39 3.97 -7.54 -3.42
C ILE A 39 5.28 -7.87 -4.14
N THR A 40 5.46 -7.33 -5.34
CA THR A 40 6.70 -7.49 -6.10
C THR A 40 7.65 -6.31 -5.91
N ASP A 41 7.10 -5.13 -5.64
CA ASP A 41 7.89 -3.92 -5.47
C ASP A 41 7.17 -2.89 -4.60
N ILE A 42 7.94 -2.17 -3.77
CA ILE A 42 7.46 -1.08 -2.90
C ILE A 42 8.38 0.10 -3.12
N GLN A 43 7.82 1.20 -3.61
CA GLN A 43 8.58 2.40 -3.93
C GLN A 43 8.05 3.63 -3.20
N LYS A 44 8.96 4.51 -2.79
CA LYS A 44 8.62 5.85 -2.31
C LYS A 44 8.11 6.65 -3.51
N TYR A 45 6.83 6.98 -3.51
CA TYR A 45 6.18 7.67 -4.63
C TYR A 45 6.02 9.15 -4.30
N LYS A 46 6.57 10.01 -5.16
CA LYS A 46 6.33 11.45 -5.10
C LYS A 46 5.25 11.77 -6.12
N VAL A 47 4.04 12.07 -5.65
CA VAL A 47 2.98 12.46 -6.54
C VAL A 47 3.25 13.89 -7.04
N LEU A 48 2.96 14.10 -8.33
CA LEU A 48 3.06 15.39 -9.01
C LEU A 48 2.40 16.50 -8.18
N SER A 49 2.88 17.74 -8.32
CA SER A 49 2.48 18.95 -7.57
C SER A 49 1.00 19.32 -7.58
N VAL A 50 0.16 18.52 -8.24
CA VAL A 50 -1.27 18.73 -8.48
C VAL A 50 -2.17 18.00 -7.47
N LEU A 51 -1.61 17.23 -6.51
CA LEU A 51 -2.41 16.57 -5.46
C LEU A 51 -2.50 17.38 -4.15
N PRO A 52 -3.65 17.39 -3.47
CA PRO A 52 -3.80 17.97 -2.13
C PRO A 52 -2.94 17.21 -1.09
N GLY A 53 -2.23 17.93 -0.22
CA GLY A 53 -1.34 17.38 0.82
C GLY A 53 0.15 17.58 0.51
N SER A 54 1.04 16.88 1.21
CA SER A 54 2.51 16.99 1.04
C SER A 54 3.03 16.45 -0.31
N GLY A 55 2.15 15.88 -1.15
CA GLY A 55 2.52 15.22 -2.40
C GLY A 55 3.34 13.94 -2.23
N MET A 56 3.53 13.45 -0.99
CA MET A 56 4.32 12.25 -0.71
C MET A 56 3.42 11.03 -0.51
N GLY A 57 3.91 9.88 -0.96
CA GLY A 57 3.20 8.61 -0.86
C GLY A 57 4.09 7.40 -1.07
N ILE A 58 3.45 6.24 -1.17
CA ILE A 58 4.08 4.94 -1.41
C ILE A 58 3.34 4.28 -2.57
N ALA A 59 4.08 3.72 -3.52
CA ALA A 59 3.55 2.88 -4.58
C ALA A 59 3.85 1.42 -4.26
N VAL A 60 2.81 0.58 -4.36
CA VAL A 60 2.90 -0.87 -4.15
C VAL A 60 2.53 -1.56 -5.44
N SER A 61 3.45 -2.33 -6.00
CA SER A 61 3.25 -3.13 -7.19
C SER A 61 2.92 -4.56 -6.79
N THR A 62 1.88 -5.12 -7.40
CA THR A 62 1.52 -6.53 -7.25
C THR A 62 1.38 -7.13 -8.64
N PRO A 63 1.73 -8.41 -8.85
CA PRO A 63 1.64 -9.06 -10.16
C PRO A 63 0.18 -9.28 -10.57
N SER A 64 -0.76 -9.27 -9.62
CA SER A 64 -2.19 -9.35 -9.90
C SER A 64 -2.76 -8.05 -10.47
N THR A 65 -2.05 -6.92 -10.33
CA THR A 65 -2.50 -5.60 -10.82
C THR A 65 -1.59 -5.07 -11.92
N GLN A 66 -2.16 -4.73 -13.08
CA GLN A 66 -1.41 -4.08 -14.17
C GLN A 66 -0.85 -2.68 -13.80
N LYS A 67 -1.39 -2.04 -12.77
CA LYS A 67 -0.96 -0.71 -12.32
C LYS A 67 -0.59 -0.74 -10.84
N PRO A 68 0.50 -0.05 -10.44
CA PRO A 68 0.87 0.07 -9.03
C PRO A 68 -0.21 0.82 -8.25
N LEU A 69 -0.48 0.34 -7.04
CA LEU A 69 -1.39 0.97 -6.10
C LEU A 69 -0.64 2.08 -5.39
N VAL A 70 -1.03 3.33 -5.65
CA VAL A 70 -0.39 4.52 -5.09
C VAL A 70 -1.21 5.02 -3.90
N PHE A 71 -0.59 5.00 -2.72
CA PHE A 71 -1.10 5.57 -1.48
C PHE A 71 -0.42 6.93 -1.26
N GLY A 72 -1.10 8.00 -1.66
CA GLY A 72 -0.61 9.37 -1.56
C GLY A 72 -1.04 10.09 -0.27
N ALA A 73 -0.64 11.36 -0.16
CA ALA A 73 -0.99 12.26 0.95
C ALA A 73 -0.61 11.72 2.35
N MET A 74 0.49 10.97 2.43
CA MET A 74 0.99 10.46 3.70
C MET A 74 1.80 11.53 4.44
N VAL A 75 1.48 11.77 5.72
CA VAL A 75 2.21 12.72 6.57
C VAL A 75 3.58 12.16 6.95
N HIS A 76 3.62 10.93 7.47
CA HIS A 76 4.83 10.22 7.87
C HIS A 76 5.24 9.18 6.83
N ARG A 77 5.38 9.60 5.56
CA ARG A 77 5.63 8.69 4.43
C ARG A 77 6.83 7.77 4.65
N ASP A 78 7.93 8.29 5.20
CA ASP A 78 9.15 7.50 5.38
C ASP A 78 9.01 6.45 6.48
N GLU A 79 8.43 6.80 7.63
CA GLU A 79 8.16 5.86 8.73
C GLU A 79 7.16 4.76 8.30
N ALA A 80 6.11 5.15 7.59
CA ALA A 80 5.15 4.19 7.05
C ALA A 80 5.78 3.28 5.99
N PHE A 81 6.65 3.82 5.13
CA PHE A 81 7.39 3.03 4.16
C PHE A 81 8.29 2.01 4.85
N GLU A 82 9.08 2.43 5.85
CA GLU A 82 9.96 1.53 6.59
C GLU A 82 9.18 0.43 7.30
N THR A 83 8.04 0.76 7.91
CA THR A 83 7.16 -0.21 8.57
C THR A 83 6.64 -1.26 7.58
N ILE A 84 6.09 -0.84 6.43
CA ILE A 84 5.57 -1.76 5.41
C ILE A 84 6.71 -2.60 4.82
N PHE A 85 7.83 -1.97 4.50
CA PHE A 85 8.97 -2.62 3.86
C PHE A 85 9.65 -3.63 4.79
N SER A 86 9.78 -3.30 6.08
CA SER A 86 10.29 -4.23 7.10
C SER A 86 9.40 -5.46 7.23
N GLN A 87 8.08 -5.28 7.29
CA GLN A 87 7.14 -6.42 7.34
C GLN A 87 7.16 -7.24 6.06
N TYR A 88 7.21 -6.60 4.89
CA TYR A 88 7.37 -7.26 3.60
C TYR A 88 8.65 -8.12 3.56
N LEU A 89 9.79 -7.59 4.00
CA LEU A 89 11.04 -8.35 4.07
C LEU A 89 10.94 -9.52 5.04
N LYS A 90 10.35 -9.29 6.22
CA LYS A 90 10.16 -10.32 7.24
C LYS A 90 9.34 -11.48 6.71
N ILE A 91 8.22 -11.21 6.03
CA ILE A 91 7.34 -12.27 5.51
C ILE A 91 7.93 -12.97 4.29
N THR A 92 8.64 -12.24 3.43
CA THR A 92 9.30 -12.82 2.25
C THR A 92 10.45 -13.74 2.69
N ALA A 93 11.22 -13.34 3.70
CA ALA A 93 12.24 -14.18 4.30
C ALA A 93 11.63 -15.41 4.99
N ALA A 94 10.54 -15.23 5.75
CA ALA A 94 9.85 -16.34 6.41
C ALA A 94 9.29 -17.36 5.39
N ALA A 95 8.70 -16.89 4.29
CA ALA A 95 8.21 -17.74 3.21
C ALA A 95 9.34 -18.48 2.48
N ALA A 96 10.49 -17.84 2.30
CA ALA A 96 11.68 -18.50 1.74
C ALA A 96 12.28 -19.55 2.69
N SER A 97 12.14 -19.39 4.01
CA SER A 97 12.60 -20.38 5.00
C SER A 97 11.59 -21.50 5.29
N GLY A 98 10.32 -21.32 4.91
CA GLY A 98 9.23 -22.26 5.19
C GLY A 98 9.00 -23.30 4.09
N SER A 99 9.83 -23.36 3.05
CA SER A 99 9.75 -24.36 1.97
C SER A 99 10.46 -25.68 2.27
N ASP A 100 10.98 -25.87 3.49
CA ASP A 100 11.52 -27.14 3.98
C ASP A 100 10.59 -27.73 5.05
N SER A 101 9.54 -28.43 4.62
CA SER A 101 8.84 -29.47 5.42
C SER A 101 8.00 -30.37 4.51
#